data_AF-A0A2X3J6H9-F1
#
_entry.id   AF-A0A2X3J6H9-F1
#
_cell.length_a   1.000
_cell.length_b   1.000
_cell.length_c   1.000
_cell.angle_alpha   90.00
_cell.angle_beta   90.00
_cell.angle_gamma   90.00
#
_symmetry.space_group_name_H-M   'P 1'
#
loop_
_entity.id
_entity.type
_entity.pdbx_description
1 polymer ?
#
loop_
_entity_poly.entity_id
_entity_poly.type
_entity_poly.pdbx_seq_one_letter_code
_entity_poly.pdbx_strand_id
1 'polypeptide(L)'
;MPQIYARPLTVGDTIAVFSPSSAATAFAPQRYQRAKAFIESQGFFLQEGSLTGKKDFWRSGSIRERADEFNALLHDPNVRCIISAIGA
;
A
#
# COMPACT_ATOMS: atom_id res chain seq x y z
N MET A 1 -2.79 -27.73 8.26
CA MET A 1 -1.57 -27.08 7.73
C MET A 1 -0.94 -26.29 8.86
N PRO A 2 0.39 -26.30 9.05
CA PRO A 2 1.02 -25.43 10.03
C PRO A 2 0.81 -23.97 9.63
N GLN A 3 0.64 -23.11 10.63
CA GLN A 3 0.44 -21.69 10.39
C GLN A 3 1.77 -21.04 9.97
N ILE A 4 1.73 -20.26 8.90
CA ILE A 4 2.88 -19.50 8.40
C ILE A 4 2.77 -18.09 8.97
N TYR A 5 3.78 -17.67 9.73
CA TYR A 5 3.88 -16.32 10.27
C TYR A 5 4.90 -15.51 9.46
N ALA A 6 4.54 -14.28 9.10
CA ALA A 6 5.49 -13.34 8.54
C ALA A 6 6.53 -12.94 9.60
N ARG A 7 7.77 -12.67 9.17
CA ARG A 7 8.78 -12.14 10.07
C ARG A 7 8.40 -10.72 10.55
N PRO A 8 8.79 -10.32 11.77
CA PRO A 8 8.64 -8.93 12.21
C PRO A 8 9.35 -7.95 11.28
N LEU A 9 8.82 -6.72 11.23
CA LEU A 9 9.46 -5.60 10.55
C LEU A 9 10.71 -5.15 11.31
N THR A 10 11.74 -4.78 10.54
CA THR A 10 12.98 -4.16 11.01
C THR A 10 13.20 -2.84 10.29
N VAL A 11 13.80 -1.85 10.97
CA VAL A 11 14.17 -0.56 10.34
C VAL A 11 14.97 -0.82 9.06
N GLY A 12 14.61 -0.10 7.98
CA GLY A 12 15.13 -0.31 6.63
C GLY A 12 14.29 -1.25 5.76
N ASP A 13 13.30 -1.97 6.32
CA ASP A 13 12.35 -2.75 5.51
C ASP A 13 11.42 -1.84 4.69
N THR A 14 10.99 -2.35 3.53
CA THR A 14 9.99 -1.69 2.69
C THR A 14 8.58 -2.10 3.08
N ILE A 15 7.72 -1.11 3.30
CA ILE A 15 6.28 -1.25 3.47
C ILE A 15 5.63 -0.77 2.17
N ALA A 16 4.88 -1.64 1.51
CA ALA A 16 4.08 -1.27 0.35
C ALA A 16 2.68 -0.82 0.78
N VAL A 17 2.15 0.18 0.08
CA VAL A 17 0.75 0.60 0.22
C VAL A 17 -0.02 0.32 -1.06
N PHE A 18 -1.16 -0.38 -0.93
CA PHE A 18 -2.05 -0.71 -2.04
C PHE A 18 -3.46 -0.12 -1.82
N SER A 19 -4.24 -0.02 -2.88
CA SER A 19 -5.51 0.71 -2.94
C SER A 19 -6.70 -0.26 -3.11
N PRO A 20 -7.12 -1.00 -2.07
CA PRO A 20 -8.15 -2.04 -2.21
C PRO A 20 -9.58 -1.50 -2.38
N SER A 21 -9.84 -0.23 -2.05
CA SER A 21 -11.20 0.29 -1.93
C SER A 21 -11.29 1.76 -2.37
N SER A 22 -11.54 2.69 -1.44
CA SER A 22 -11.71 4.12 -1.70
C SER A 22 -10.41 4.75 -2.25
N ALA A 23 -10.55 5.74 -3.15
CA ALA A 23 -9.42 6.45 -3.77
C ALA A 23 -8.79 7.53 -2.86
N ALA A 24 -8.54 7.23 -1.58
CA ALA A 24 -8.11 8.23 -0.59
C ALA A 24 -6.77 8.90 -0.92
N THR A 25 -5.88 8.17 -1.59
CA THR A 25 -4.60 8.72 -2.06
C THR A 25 -4.81 9.81 -3.12
N ALA A 26 -5.92 9.78 -3.87
CA ALA A 26 -6.29 10.77 -4.87
C ALA A 26 -7.13 11.93 -4.32
N PHE A 27 -8.14 11.66 -3.49
CA PHE A 27 -9.03 12.72 -2.97
C PHE A 27 -8.51 13.43 -1.71
N ALA A 28 -7.58 12.81 -0.98
CA ALA A 28 -6.96 13.39 0.21
C ALA A 28 -5.41 13.34 0.15
N PRO A 29 -4.78 13.89 -0.89
CA PRO A 29 -3.35 13.73 -1.16
C PRO A 29 -2.48 14.26 -0.02
N GLN A 30 -2.85 15.38 0.60
CA GLN A 30 -2.12 15.93 1.76
C GLN A 30 -2.15 14.99 2.98
N ARG A 31 -3.25 14.27 3.19
CA ARG A 31 -3.33 13.28 4.28
C ARG A 31 -2.42 12.09 3.99
N TYR A 32 -2.43 11.62 2.75
CA TYR A 32 -1.56 10.55 2.30
C TYR A 32 -0.07 10.90 2.42
N GLN A 33 0.34 12.09 1.97
CA GLN A 33 1.73 12.54 2.07
C GLN A 33 2.21 12.65 3.53
N ARG A 34 1.35 13.07 4.46
CA ARG A 34 1.71 13.05 5.90
C ARG A 34 1.90 11.63 6.44
N ALA A 35 1.05 10.68 6.03
CA ALA A 35 1.19 9.28 6.43
C ALA A 35 2.47 8.65 5.86
N LYS A 36 2.78 8.97 4.60
CA LYS A 36 4.05 8.57 3.97
C LYS A 36 5.25 9.10 4.72
N ALA A 37 5.32 10.41 4.96
CA ALA A 37 6.39 11.03 5.71
C ALA A 37 6.53 10.46 7.13
N PHE A 38 5.41 10.14 7.78
CA PHE A 38 5.43 9.48 9.08
C PHE A 38 6.11 8.11 9.00
N ILE A 39 5.70 7.23 8.09
CA ILE A 39 6.31 5.90 7.92
C ILE A 39 7.80 6.01 7.61
N GLU A 40 8.18 6.92 6.72
CA GLU A 40 9.58 7.17 6.36
C GLU A 40 10.39 7.69 7.56
N SER A 41 9.81 8.56 8.39
CA SER A 41 10.45 9.04 9.63
C SER A 41 10.69 7.95 10.69
N GLN A 42 9.94 6.84 10.63
CA GLN A 42 10.18 5.67 11.49
C GLN A 42 11.33 4.79 10.97
N GLY A 43 11.94 5.16 9.84
CA GLY A 43 13.07 4.45 9.25
C GLY A 43 12.68 3.32 8.29
N PHE A 44 11.45 3.30 7.78
CA PHE A 44 11.00 2.37 6.75
C PHE A 44 10.97 3.04 5.37
N PHE A 45 11.05 2.25 4.29
CA PHE A 45 10.75 2.76 2.96
C PHE A 45 9.28 2.57 2.64
N LEU A 46 8.62 3.55 2.02
CA LEU A 46 7.26 3.38 1.50
C LEU A 46 7.28 3.16 -0.01
N GLN A 47 6.80 2.00 -0.46
CA GLN A 47 6.57 1.71 -1.87
C GLN A 47 5.09 1.92 -2.23
N GLU A 48 4.84 2.78 -3.21
CA GLU A 48 3.49 3.11 -3.66
C GLU A 48 3.02 2.10 -4.71
N GLY A 49 1.80 1.61 -4.56
CA GLY A 49 1.15 0.79 -5.59
C GLY A 49 0.80 1.59 -6.84
N SER A 50 0.59 0.89 -7.96
CA SER A 50 0.30 1.45 -9.29
C SER A 50 -0.97 2.31 -9.40
N LEU A 51 -1.90 2.22 -8.44
CA LEU A 51 -3.13 2.99 -8.32
C LEU A 51 -3.03 4.16 -7.32
N THR A 52 -1.88 4.36 -6.71
CA THR A 52 -1.65 5.53 -5.84
C THR A 52 -1.89 6.83 -6.63
N GLY A 53 -2.72 7.73 -6.09
CA GLY A 53 -3.11 8.97 -6.75
C GLY A 53 -4.14 8.81 -7.88
N LYS A 54 -4.56 7.57 -8.20
CA LYS A 54 -5.60 7.30 -9.20
C LYS A 54 -6.99 7.20 -8.58
N LYS A 55 -8.01 7.41 -9.42
CA LYS A 55 -9.42 7.34 -9.05
C LYS A 55 -10.26 6.84 -10.22
N ASP A 56 -11.18 5.94 -9.91
CA ASP A 56 -12.27 5.48 -10.77
C ASP A 56 -13.60 5.75 -10.05
N PHE A 57 -14.22 6.90 -10.32
CA PHE A 57 -15.38 7.43 -9.60
C PHE A 57 -15.17 7.51 -8.08
N TRP A 58 -15.79 6.60 -7.32
CA TRP A 58 -15.72 6.54 -5.85
C TRP A 58 -14.65 5.56 -5.33
N ARG A 59 -14.07 4.74 -6.21
CA ARG A 59 -13.06 3.71 -5.88
C ARG A 59 -11.70 4.04 -6.52
N SER A 60 -10.65 3.33 -6.13
CA SER A 60 -9.27 3.53 -6.63
C SER A 60 -9.03 3.04 -8.06
N GLY A 61 -9.77 2.01 -8.50
CA GLY A 61 -9.64 1.40 -9.83
C GLY A 61 -10.63 0.26 -10.02
N SER A 62 -10.61 -0.37 -11.19
CA SER A 62 -11.40 -1.57 -11.49
C SER A 62 -11.04 -2.72 -10.55
N ILE A 63 -11.88 -3.77 -10.52
CA ILE A 63 -11.60 -4.99 -9.74
C ILE A 63 -10.25 -5.59 -10.17
N ARG A 64 -10.01 -5.64 -11.48
CA ARG A 64 -8.78 -6.20 -12.06
C ARG A 64 -7.55 -5.39 -11.65
N GLU A 65 -7.58 -4.07 -11.83
CA GLU A 65 -6.42 -3.23 -11.48
C GLU A 65 -6.06 -3.30 -9.99
N ARG A 66 -7.06 -3.35 -9.10
CA ARG A 66 -6.80 -3.48 -7.65
C ARG A 66 -6.20 -4.83 -7.29
N ALA A 67 -6.64 -5.91 -7.95
CA ALA A 67 -6.05 -7.24 -7.80
C ALA A 67 -4.62 -7.27 -8.37
N ASP A 68 -4.40 -6.68 -9.53
CA ASP A 68 -3.10 -6.63 -10.19
C ASP A 68 -2.08 -5.84 -9.36
N GLU A 69 -2.48 -4.69 -8.79
CA GLU A 69 -1.63 -3.91 -7.88
C GLU A 69 -1.24 -4.73 -6.63
N PHE A 70 -2.21 -5.37 -5.98
CA PHE A 70 -1.93 -6.17 -4.79
C PHE A 70 -0.98 -7.33 -5.11
N ASN A 71 -1.24 -8.09 -6.18
CA ASN A 71 -0.38 -9.21 -6.56
C ASN A 71 1.02 -8.76 -6.96
N ALA A 72 1.15 -7.63 -7.66
CA ALA A 72 2.46 -7.07 -8.00
C ALA A 72 3.28 -6.75 -6.74
N LEU A 73 2.66 -6.12 -5.73
CA LEU A 73 3.33 -5.81 -4.46
C LEU A 73 3.61 -7.06 -3.62
N LEU A 74 2.71 -8.06 -3.65
CA LEU A 74 2.89 -9.34 -2.96
C LEU A 74 4.08 -10.13 -3.50
N HIS A 75 4.32 -10.05 -4.80
CA HIS A 75 5.40 -10.76 -5.47
C HIS A 75 6.73 -9.98 -5.55
N ASP A 76 6.77 -8.74 -5.08
CA ASP A 76 8.01 -7.95 -5.03
C ASP A 76 8.90 -8.45 -3.88
N PRO A 77 10.10 -9.00 -4.16
CA PRO A 77 10.98 -9.52 -3.12
C PRO A 77 11.51 -8.45 -2.15
N ASN A 78 11.40 -7.17 -2.50
CA ASN A 78 11.82 -6.06 -1.65
C ASN A 78 10.74 -5.66 -0.64
N VAL A 79 9.47 -6.03 -0.88
CA VAL A 79 8.35 -5.67 -0.02
C VAL A 79 8.29 -6.63 1.18
N ARG A 80 8.25 -6.06 2.39
CA ARG A 80 8.16 -6.84 3.63
C ARG A 80 6.78 -6.87 4.24
N CYS A 81 6.04 -5.77 4.09
CA CYS A 81 4.69 -5.60 4.63
C CYS A 81 3.84 -4.90 3.57
N ILE A 82 2.56 -5.27 3.49
CA ILE A 82 1.59 -4.61 2.61
C ILE A 82 0.48 -4.06 3.50
N ILE A 83 0.22 -2.76 3.39
CA ILE A 83 -0.85 -2.08 4.10
C ILE A 83 -1.87 -1.53 3.12
N SER A 84 -3.15 -1.59 3.46
CA SER A 84 -4.18 -0.91 2.68
C SER A 84 -4.09 0.59 2.86
N ALA A 85 -4.24 1.36 1.78
CA ALA A 85 -4.36 2.81 1.83
C ALA A 85 -5.56 3.23 2.70
N ILE A 86 -6.71 2.57 2.52
CA ILE A 86 -7.94 2.73 3.32
C ILE A 86 -8.98 1.64 2.95
N GLY A 87 -9.99 1.46 3.80
CA GLY A 87 -11.23 0.73 3.49
C GLY A 87 -12.29 1.60 2.77
N ALA A 88 -13.54 1.12 2.79
CA ALA A 88 -14.74 1.92 2.46
C ALA A 88 -15.38 2.45 3.73
#